data_AF-S4RCG8-F1
#
_entry.id   AF-S4RCG8-F1
#
_cell.length_a   1.000
_cell.length_b   1.000
_cell.length_c   1.000
_cell.angle_alpha   90.00
_cell.angle_beta   90.00
_cell.angle_gamma   90.00
#
_symmetry.space_group_name_H-M   'P 1'
#
loop_
_entity.id
_entity.type
_entity.pdbx_description
1 polymer ?
#
loop_
_entity_poly.entity_id
_entity_poly.type
_entity_poly.pdbx_seq_one_letter_code
_entity_poly.pdbx_strand_id
1 'polypeptide(L)' 'MELENIVANTVLLKAREGGGGKTMGKSKKWKEILRFPHISQCEELRRTVGE' A
#
# COMPACT_ATOMS: atom_id res chain seq x y z
N MET A 1 4.21 27.19 8.78
CA MET A 1 2.75 27.18 8.57
C MET A 1 2.35 27.32 7.10
N GLU A 2 2.63 28.42 6.39
CA GLU A 2 2.24 28.52 4.96
C GLU A 2 3.11 27.66 4.02
N LEU A 3 4.44 27.71 4.17
CA LEU A 3 5.34 26.92 3.32
C LEU A 3 5.12 25.41 3.47
N GLU A 4 4.91 24.94 4.70
CA GLU A 4 4.62 23.52 4.98
C GLU A 4 3.32 23.06 4.32
N ASN A 5 2.28 23.91 4.33
CA ASN A 5 1.01 23.62 3.65
C ASN A 5 1.18 23.53 2.13
N ILE A 6 1.96 24.45 1.54
CA ILE A 6 2.26 24.44 0.11
C ILE A 6 3.05 23.17 -0.26
N VAL A 7 4.06 22.80 0.54
CA VAL A 7 4.86 21.59 0.35
C VAL A 7 3.99 20.33 0.43
N ALA A 8 3.13 20.23 1.45
CA ALA A 8 2.24 19.08 1.64
C ALA A 8 1.27 18.91 0.46
N ASN A 9 0.64 20.01 0.01
CA ASN A 9 -0.28 19.97 -1.13
C ASN A 9 0.43 19.56 -2.43
N THR A 10 1.64 20.06 -2.65
CA THR A 10 2.44 19.70 -3.83
C THR A 10 2.83 18.22 -3.83
N VAL A 11 3.23 17.68 -2.67
CA VAL A 11 3.53 16.25 -2.50
C VAL A 11 2.29 15.40 -2.74
N LEU A 12 1.12 15.81 -2.25
CA LEU A 12 -0.13 15.11 -2.45
C LEU A 12 -0.54 15.05 -3.93
N LEU A 13 -0.46 16.17 -4.66
CA LEU A 13 -0.77 16.20 -6.09
C LEU A 13 0.13 15.24 -6.88
N LYS A 14 1.44 15.24 -6.59
CA LYS A 14 2.40 14.32 -7.21
C LYS A 14 2.09 12.85 -6.91
N ALA A 15 1.59 12.54 -5.71
CA ALA A 15 1.16 11.19 -5.37
C ALA A 15 -0.10 10.76 -6.16
N ARG A 16 -1.06 11.68 -6.36
CA ARG A 16 -2.30 11.44 -7.13
C ARG A 16 -2.05 11.20 -8.61
N GLU A 17 -1.05 11.87 -9.19
CA GLU A 17 -0.61 11.66 -10.58
C GLU A 17 0.08 10.30 -10.82
N GLY A 18 0.21 9.46 -9.78
CA GLY A 18 0.80 8.12 -9.88
C GLY A 18 2.27 8.05 -9.49
N GLY A 19 2.84 9.12 -8.94
CA GLY A 19 4.17 9.09 -8.32
C GLY A 19 5.28 8.70 -9.30
N GLY A 20 5.44 9.45 -10.39
CA GLY A 20 6.68 9.54 -11.19
C GLY A 20 7.27 8.26 -11.81
N GLY A 21 6.59 7.11 -11.78
CA GLY A 21 7.16 5.86 -12.28
C GLY A 21 6.18 4.70 -12.40
N LYS A 22 6.65 3.59 -12.97
CA LYS A 22 5.86 2.37 -13.27
C LYS A 22 5.22 1.70 -12.04
N THR A 23 5.63 2.06 -10.84
CA THR A 23 5.16 1.43 -9.60
C THR A 23 3.85 2.03 -9.09
N MET A 24 3.35 3.14 -9.67
CA MET A 24 2.06 3.74 -9.34
C MET A 24 1.87 3.95 -7.82
N GLY A 25 2.89 4.50 -7.15
CA GLY A 25 2.88 4.71 -5.70
C GLY A 25 3.12 3.46 -4.83
N LYS A 26 3.30 2.26 -5.41
CA LYS A 26 3.66 1.05 -4.64
C LYS A 26 5.07 1.16 -4.07
N SER A 27 5.24 0.72 -2.82
CA SER A 27 6.55 0.54 -2.18
C SER A 27 7.42 -0.40 -3.01
N LYS A 28 8.75 -0.17 -3.03
CA LYS A 28 9.71 -1.08 -3.68
C LYS A 28 9.61 -2.52 -3.18
N LYS A 29 9.15 -2.72 -1.94
CA LYS A 29 9.00 -4.04 -1.29
C LYS A 29 7.56 -4.58 -1.31
N TRP A 30 6.64 -4.01 -2.11
CA TRP A 30 5.22 -4.37 -2.07
C TRP A 30 4.96 -5.88 -2.20
N LYS A 31 5.78 -6.60 -2.98
CA LYS A 31 5.68 -8.05 -3.15
C LYS A 31 6.01 -8.84 -1.88
N GLU A 32 6.94 -8.35 -1.07
CA GLU A 32 7.31 -8.97 0.21
C GLU A 32 6.22 -8.71 1.25
N ILE A 33 5.70 -7.47 1.29
CA ILE A 33 4.62 -7.07 2.20
C ILE A 33 3.34 -7.86 1.92
N LEU A 34 3.02 -8.08 0.63
CA LEU A 34 1.83 -8.81 0.19
C LEU A 34 2.12 -10.28 -0.13
N ARG A 35 3.19 -10.85 0.43
CA ARG A 35 3.50 -12.27 0.26
C ARG A 35 2.43 -13.10 0.96
N PHE A 36 1.86 -14.07 0.24
CA PHE A 36 0.90 -15.00 0.85
C PHE A 36 1.55 -15.87 1.92
N PRO A 37 0.80 -16.18 3.00
CA PRO A 37 1.24 -17.12 4.02
C PRO A 37 1.23 -18.57 3.50
N HIS A 38 1.82 -19.50 4.26
CA HIS A 38 1.67 -20.93 3.98
C HIS A 38 0.23 -21.38 4.25
N ILE A 39 -0.28 -22.36 3.51
CA ILE A 39 -1.68 -22.81 3.59
C ILE A 39 -2.11 -23.23 5.01
N SER A 40 -1.18 -23.80 5.80
CA SER A 40 -1.44 -24.17 7.20
C SER A 40 -1.79 -23.00 8.10
N GLN A 41 -1.40 -21.78 7.75
CA GLN A 41 -1.72 -20.56 8.50
C GLN A 41 -3.13 -20.03 8.17
N CYS A 42 -3.78 -20.57 7.14
CA CYS A 42 -5.12 -20.17 6.73
C CYS A 42 -6.23 -21.03 7.35
N GLU A 43 -5.91 -22.08 8.09
CA GLU A 43 -6.91 -23.02 8.63
C GLU A 43 -7.91 -22.38 9.59
N GLU A 44 -7.47 -21.42 10.41
CA GLU A 44 -8.37 -20.67 11.29
C GLU A 44 -9.33 -19.80 10.47
N LEU A 45 -8.81 -19.02 9.52
CA LEU A 45 -9.61 -18.19 8.63
C LEU A 45 -10.63 -19.01 7.85
N ARG A 46 -10.25 -20.21 7.41
CA ARG A 46 -11.14 -21.14 6.71
C ARG A 46 -12.35 -21.55 7.56
N ARG A 47 -12.15 -21.73 8.87
CA ARG A 47 -13.24 -22.10 9.79
C ARG A 47 -14.18 -20.94 10.04
N THR A 48 -13.67 -19.72 10.15
CA THR A 48 -14.46 -18.54 10.55
C THR A 48 -15.17 -17.84 9.41
N VAL A 49 -14.71 -17.98 8.16
CA VAL A 49 -15.34 -17.36 6.97
C VAL A 49 -16.42 -18.25 6.34
N GLY A 50 -16.45 -19.54 6.68
CA GLY A 50 -17.37 -20.54 6.11
C GLY A 50 -18.61 -20.86 6.95
N GLU A 51 -18.80 -20.22 8.10
CA GLU A 51 -20.03 -20.22 8.90
C GLU A 51 -20.89 -18.99 8.58
#